data_AF-A0A5S5BSA8-F1
#
_entry.id   AF-A0A5S5BSA8-F1
#
_cell.length_a   1.000
_cell.length_b   1.000
_cell.length_c   1.000
_cell.angle_alpha   90.00
_cell.angle_beta   90.00
_cell.angle_gamma   90.00
#
_symmetry.space_group_name_H-M   'P 1'
#
loop_
_entity.id
_entity.type
_entity.pdbx_description
1 polymer ?
#
loop_
_entity_poly.entity_id
_entity_poly.type
_entity_poly.pdbx_seq_one_letter_code
_entity_poly.pdbx_strand_id
1 'polypeptide(L)'
;MLLSEHMKETADIISGFTTGTMFVLGGIVGLQLKNGEQLFLNDSDLIEVRNDTQYIRVSVQQIIETRTDEGWPLFGGVYTRVKKGRV
;
A
#
# COMPACT_ATOMS: atom_id res chain seq x y z
N MET A 1 -11.40 17.90 -1.24
CA MET A 1 -11.91 17.29 -2.49
C MET A 1 -12.06 15.79 -2.26
N LEU A 2 -13.18 15.33 -1.70
CA LEU A 2 -13.39 13.92 -1.30
C LEU A 2 -13.86 13.04 -2.46
N LEU A 3 -14.65 13.59 -3.38
CA LEU A 3 -15.29 12.84 -4.47
C LEU A 3 -14.26 12.22 -5.44
N SER A 4 -13.22 12.97 -5.82
CA SER A 4 -12.19 12.47 -6.75
C SER A 4 -11.40 11.31 -6.18
N GLU A 5 -11.15 11.28 -4.86
CA GLU A 5 -10.37 10.23 -4.22
C GLU A 5 -11.19 8.94 -4.09
N HIS A 6 -12.47 9.05 -3.72
CA HIS A 6 -13.40 7.91 -3.72
C HIS A 6 -13.58 7.29 -5.11
N MET A 7 -13.60 8.11 -6.17
CA MET A 7 -13.67 7.59 -7.55
C MET A 7 -12.41 6.84 -7.97
N LYS A 8 -11.22 7.34 -7.62
CA LYS A 8 -9.94 6.66 -7.93
C LYS A 8 -9.84 5.31 -7.23
N GLU A 9 -10.19 5.28 -5.95
CA GLU A 9 -10.22 4.03 -5.18
C GLU A 9 -11.24 3.04 -5.74
N THR A 10 -12.41 3.51 -6.14
CA THR A 10 -13.42 2.66 -6.80
C THR A 10 -12.88 2.08 -8.11
N ALA A 11 -12.16 2.87 -8.91
CA ALA A 11 -11.52 2.39 -10.13
C ALA A 11 -10.42 1.35 -9.86
N ASP A 12 -9.62 1.52 -8.79
CA ASP A 12 -8.62 0.55 -8.36
C ASP A 12 -9.26 -0.78 -7.95
N ILE A 13 -10.35 -0.72 -7.17
CA ILE A 13 -11.11 -1.92 -6.74
C ILE A 13 -11.70 -2.65 -7.95
N ILE A 14 -12.33 -1.93 -8.88
CA ILE A 14 -12.88 -2.51 -10.13
C ILE A 14 -11.76 -3.13 -10.97
N SER A 15 -10.54 -2.58 -10.93
CA SER A 15 -9.36 -3.12 -11.61
C SER A 15 -8.75 -4.34 -10.91
N GLY A 16 -9.39 -4.83 -9.85
CA GLY A 16 -9.03 -6.04 -9.10
C GLY A 16 -7.93 -5.83 -8.06
N PHE A 17 -7.72 -4.60 -7.60
CA PHE A 17 -6.81 -4.33 -6.49
C PHE A 17 -7.56 -4.34 -5.15
N THR A 18 -6.87 -4.80 -4.10
CA THR A 18 -7.21 -4.51 -2.72
C THR A 18 -6.53 -3.20 -2.31
N THR A 19 -7.27 -2.26 -1.75
CA THR A 19 -6.76 -0.90 -1.44
C THR A 19 -6.80 -0.63 0.06
N GLY A 20 -5.85 0.15 0.57
CA GLY A 20 -5.81 0.55 1.97
C GLY A 20 -4.60 1.40 2.31
N THR A 21 -4.33 1.51 3.60
CA THR A 21 -3.19 2.29 4.13
C THR A 21 -2.06 1.34 4.50
N MET A 22 -0.85 1.59 3.98
CA MET A 22 0.33 0.79 4.31
C MET A 22 0.71 0.98 5.78
N PHE A 23 1.07 -0.11 6.45
CA PHE A 23 1.75 -0.07 7.75
C PHE A 23 3.04 -0.89 7.71
N VAL A 24 4.03 -0.42 8.48
CA VAL A 24 5.30 -1.10 8.70
C VAL A 24 5.54 -1.18 10.20
N LEU A 25 5.52 -2.39 10.77
CA LEU A 25 5.67 -2.61 12.21
C LEU A 25 6.60 -3.78 12.48
N GLY A 26 7.71 -3.55 13.17
CA GLY A 26 8.63 -4.63 13.57
C GLY A 26 9.19 -5.44 12.38
N GLY A 27 9.38 -4.83 11.21
CA GLY A 27 9.81 -5.51 9.99
C GLY A 27 8.69 -6.22 9.23
N ILE A 28 7.45 -6.17 9.71
CA ILE A 28 6.28 -6.69 9.02
C ILE A 28 5.64 -5.57 8.21
N VAL A 29 5.27 -5.89 6.97
CA VAL A 29 4.58 -4.99 6.04
C VAL A 29 3.15 -5.48 5.84
N GLY A 30 2.20 -4.56 5.91
CA GLY A 30 0.80 -4.88 5.71
C GLY A 30 -0.04 -3.71 5.23
N LEU A 31 -1.28 -4.03 4.89
CA LEU A 31 -2.29 -3.08 4.44
C LEU A 31 -3.42 -3.05 5.47
N GLN A 32 -3.70 -1.88 6.04
CA GLN A 32 -4.90 -1.65 6.83
C GLN A 32 -6.04 -1.27 5.89
N LEU A 33 -7.06 -2.12 5.84
CA LEU A 33 -8.25 -1.90 5.05
C LEU A 33 -9.20 -0.91 5.74
N LYS A 34 -10.12 -0.31 4.98
CA LYS A 34 -11.10 0.64 5.52
C LYS A 34 -12.04 0.06 6.59
N ASN A 35 -12.28 -1.25 6.54
CA ASN A 35 -13.07 -1.96 7.55
C ASN A 35 -12.29 -2.25 8.84
N GLY A 36 -11.01 -1.85 8.91
CA GLY A 36 -10.13 -2.09 10.06
C GLY A 36 -9.35 -3.41 10.00
N GLU A 37 -9.62 -4.28 9.04
CA GLU A 37 -8.87 -5.53 8.85
C GLU A 37 -7.44 -5.24 8.40
N GLN A 38 -6.53 -6.16 8.74
CA GLN A 38 -5.13 -6.10 8.35
C GLN A 38 -4.80 -7.24 7.39
N LEU A 39 -4.20 -6.88 6.25
CA LEU A 39 -3.72 -7.82 5.26
C LEU A 39 -2.19 -7.81 5.24
N PHE A 40 -1.56 -8.91 5.63
CA PHE A 40 -0.11 -9.05 5.58
C PHE A 40 0.38 -9.26 4.15
N LEU A 41 1.49 -8.60 3.80
CA LEU A 41 2.07 -8.60 2.47
C LEU A 41 3.38 -9.39 2.44
N ASN A 42 3.69 -9.99 1.29
CA ASN A 42 4.94 -10.70 1.05
C ASN A 42 5.46 -10.41 -0.37
N ASP A 43 6.64 -10.94 -0.72
CA ASP A 43 7.31 -10.66 -1.99
C ASP A 43 6.59 -11.21 -3.24
N SER A 44 5.60 -12.09 -3.08
CA SER A 44 4.77 -12.55 -4.20
C SER A 44 3.70 -11.52 -4.60
N ASP A 45 3.40 -10.56 -3.73
CA ASP A 45 2.37 -9.56 -3.95
C ASP A 45 2.84 -8.45 -4.90
N LEU A 46 1.95 -8.01 -5.79
CA LEU A 46 2.15 -6.78 -6.55
C LEU A 46 1.71 -5.61 -5.67
N ILE A 47 2.68 -4.86 -5.14
CA ILE A 47 2.45 -3.73 -4.24
C ILE A 47 2.75 -2.43 -4.97
N GLU A 48 1.78 -1.52 -4.97
CA GLU A 48 1.91 -0.21 -5.59
C GLU A 48 1.47 0.89 -4.62
N VAL A 49 2.39 1.81 -4.36
CA VAL A 49 2.16 3.00 -3.53
C VAL A 49 1.79 4.17 -4.43
N ARG A 50 0.79 4.93 -4.02
CA ARG A 50 0.41 6.13 -4.75
C ARG A 50 1.32 7.31 -4.40
N ASN A 51 1.90 7.90 -5.42
CA ASN A 51 2.65 9.15 -5.36
C ASN A 51 1.97 10.16 -6.28
N ASP A 52 1.20 11.08 -5.70
CA ASP A 52 0.35 12.04 -6.40
C ASP A 52 -0.63 11.40 -7.40
N THR A 53 -0.25 11.44 -8.69
CA THR A 53 -1.04 10.96 -9.84
C THR A 53 -0.55 9.62 -10.37
N GLN A 54 0.54 9.10 -9.82
CA GLN A 54 1.19 7.88 -10.30
C GLN A 54 1.20 6.80 -9.23
N TYR A 55 1.32 5.56 -9.68
CA TYR A 55 1.54 4.40 -8.84
C TYR A 55 2.97 3.93 -9.05
N ILE A 56 3.71 3.79 -7.95
CA ILE A 56 5.09 3.31 -7.95
C ILE A 56 5.07 1.90 -7.37
N ARG A 57 5.57 0.94 -8.14
CA ARG A 57 5.75 -0.42 -7.67
C ARG A 57 6.91 -0.49 -6.69
N VAL A 58 6.69 -1.17 -5.57
CA VAL A 58 7.68 -1.34 -4.50
C VAL A 58 7.73 -2.80 -4.04
N SER A 59 8.91 -3.28 -3.65
CA SER A 59 9.06 -4.59 -2.99
C SER A 59 8.87 -4.47 -1.47
N VAL A 60 8.62 -5.59 -0.79
CA VAL A 60 8.56 -5.62 0.68
C VAL A 60 9.88 -5.16 1.28
N GLN A 61 11.01 -5.58 0.71
CA GLN A 61 12.33 -5.13 1.13
C GLN A 61 12.48 -3.60 1.03
N GLN A 62 12.10 -2.99 -0.10
CA GLN A 62 12.13 -1.54 -0.26
C GLN A 62 11.25 -0.84 0.78
N ILE A 63 10.08 -1.40 1.07
CA ILE A 63 9.17 -0.85 2.09
C ILE A 63 9.81 -0.90 3.49
N ILE A 64 10.47 -2.00 3.82
CA ILE A 64 11.14 -2.21 5.11
C ILE A 64 12.40 -1.38 5.23
N GLU A 65 13.15 -1.12 4.18
CA GLU A 65 14.47 -0.48 4.28
C GLU A 65 14.41 1.04 4.07
N THR A 66 13.44 1.53 3.30
CA THR A 66 13.36 2.96 2.99
C THR A 66 12.84 3.74 4.19
N ARG A 67 13.61 4.75 4.60
CA ARG A 67 13.34 5.61 5.74
C ARG A 67 13.42 7.07 5.36
N THR A 68 12.67 7.91 6.08
CA THR A 68 12.92 9.36 6.11
C THR A 68 14.22 9.65 6.86
N ASP A 69 14.71 10.89 6.78
CA ASP A 69 15.93 11.31 7.48
C ASP A 69 15.81 11.17 9.00
N GLU A 70 14.60 11.23 9.54
CA GLU A 70 14.30 11.03 10.97
C GLU A 70 14.15 9.55 11.35
N GLY A 71 14.30 8.62 10.40
CA GLY A 71 14.24 7.18 10.66
C GLY A 71 12.83 6.57 10.64
N TRP A 72 11.82 7.29 10.15
CA TRP A 72 10.46 6.74 10.00
C TRP A 72 10.33 5.92 8.71
N PRO A 73 9.54 4.83 8.70
CA PRO A 73 9.21 4.11 7.46
C PRO A 73 8.58 5.04 6.43
N LEU A 74 9.25 5.27 5.29
CA LEU A 74 8.82 6.26 4.29
C LEU A 74 7.41 5.95 3.76
N PHE A 75 7.13 4.66 3.57
CA PHE A 75 5.85 4.19 3.04
C PHE A 75 4.81 3.96 4.14
N GLY A 76 5.09 4.25 5.41
CA GLY A 76 4.10 4.14 6.47
C GLY A 76 3.00 5.19 6.31
N GLY A 77 1.72 4.78 6.33
CA GLY A 77 0.58 5.70 6.26
C GLY A 77 0.17 6.12 4.84
N VAL A 78 0.81 5.61 3.80
CA VAL A 78 0.50 5.97 2.41
C VAL A 78 -0.60 5.09 1.81
N TYR A 79 -1.39 5.68 0.90
CA TYR A 79 -2.37 4.93 0.12
C TYR A 79 -1.67 3.92 -0.78
N THR A 80 -2.08 2.65 -0.66
CA THR A 80 -1.46 1.53 -1.35
C THR A 80 -2.55 0.65 -1.95
N ARG A 81 -2.26 0.13 -3.15
CA ARG A 81 -3.08 -0.89 -3.80
C ARG A 81 -2.25 -2.15 -4.02
N VAL A 82 -2.89 -3.31 -3.86
CA VAL A 82 -2.22 -4.62 -3.89
C VAL A 82 -3.00 -5.59 -4.76
N LYS A 83 -2.30 -6.37 -5.58
CA LYS A 83 -2.81 -7.63 -6.13
C LYS A 83 -2.05 -8.79 -5.50
N LYS A 84 -2.79 -9.74 -4.94
CA LYS A 84 -2.18 -10.93 -4.33
C LYS A 84 -1.45 -11.75 -5.37
N GLY A 85 -0.22 -12.13 -5.06
CA GLY A 85 0.49 -13.16 -5.79
C GLY A 85 -0.30 -14.47 -5.72
N ARG A 86 -0.24 -15.29 -6.77
CA ARG A 86 -0.66 -16.68 -6.64
C ARG A 86 0.35 -17.37 -5.71
N VAL A 87 -0.14 -17.91 -4.61
CA VAL A 87 0.61 -18.83 -3.74
C VAL A 87 0.74 -20.17 -4.44
#